data_AF-A0A847PVC9-F1
#
_entry.id   AF-A0A847PVC9-F1
#
_cell.length_a   1.000
_cell.length_b   1.000
_cell.length_c   1.000
_cell.angle_alpha   90.00
_cell.angle_beta   90.00
_cell.angle_gamma   90.00
#
_symmetry.space_group_name_H-M   'P 1'
#
loop_
_entity.id
_entity.type
_entity.pdbx_description
1 polymer ?
#
loop_
_entity_poly.entity_id
_entity_poly.type
_entity_poly.pdbx_seq_one_letter_code
_entity_poly.pdbx_strand_id
1 'polypeptide(L)'
;PFATDILKQDINQVGTSILNYYNISYIVLHTNYMDDREINLTETFIQETLKTERKAYEKDSLIVYHVKKEPVEPFMILKDGWNQLEEMNGNPTRWMSNNATIIIHSDSTRNAALKFDVCSFYRPRTLEIYNGKTLKNRQIITTNITSNYIPISLEKGENLIFLHVPEGSERPCDLPELISIDSRELSIAIQGVQLIFY
;
A
#
# COMPACT_ATOMS: atom_id res chain seq x y z
N PRO A 1 -5.74 -16.21 -1.86
CA PRO A 1 -4.88 -15.48 -0.91
C PRO A 1 -4.49 -14.12 -1.48
N PHE A 2 -4.91 -13.03 -0.84
CA PHE A 2 -4.45 -11.68 -1.21
C PHE A 2 -2.93 -11.66 -1.20
N ALA A 3 -2.31 -11.09 -2.23
CA ALA A 3 -0.87 -10.94 -2.28
C ALA A 3 -0.44 -10.10 -1.08
N THR A 4 0.33 -10.68 -0.16
CA THR A 4 0.84 -9.99 1.01
C THR A 4 1.74 -8.85 0.54
N ASP A 5 1.36 -7.61 0.83
CA ASP A 5 2.16 -6.42 0.54
C ASP A 5 2.78 -5.85 1.83
N ILE A 6 3.44 -4.70 1.75
CA ILE A 6 4.06 -4.01 2.88
C ILE A 6 3.02 -3.42 3.84
N LEU A 7 1.77 -3.18 3.40
CA LEU A 7 0.71 -2.67 4.26
C LEU A 7 0.12 -3.79 5.13
N LYS A 8 0.30 -3.70 6.44
CA LYS A 8 -0.29 -4.59 7.44
C LYS A 8 -1.72 -4.15 7.75
N GLN A 9 -2.64 -4.53 6.86
CA GLN A 9 -4.08 -4.34 7.04
C GLN A 9 -4.84 -5.56 6.49
N ASP A 10 -5.97 -5.89 7.11
CA ASP A 10 -6.82 -6.99 6.65
C ASP A 10 -7.77 -6.48 5.57
N ILE A 11 -7.48 -6.82 4.32
CA ILE A 11 -8.30 -6.42 3.17
C ILE A 11 -9.72 -6.97 3.21
N ASN A 12 -9.97 -8.09 3.91
CA ASN A 12 -11.33 -8.59 4.13
C ASN A 12 -12.13 -7.68 5.08
N GLN A 13 -11.45 -6.84 5.86
CA GLN A 13 -12.07 -5.85 6.73
C GLN A 13 -12.17 -4.48 6.06
N VAL A 14 -11.14 -4.07 5.30
CA VAL A 14 -11.09 -2.71 4.74
C VAL A 14 -11.50 -2.61 3.26
N GLY A 15 -11.66 -3.72 2.56
CA GLY A 15 -11.90 -3.72 1.10
C GLY A 15 -13.20 -3.00 0.70
N THR A 16 -14.29 -3.21 1.44
CA THR A 16 -15.54 -2.46 1.22
C THR A 16 -15.35 -0.95 1.44
N SER A 17 -14.58 -0.56 2.47
CA SER A 17 -14.25 0.85 2.74
C SER A 17 -13.45 1.48 1.61
N ILE A 18 -12.47 0.76 1.05
CA ILE A 18 -11.68 1.21 -0.10
C ILE A 18 -12.59 1.43 -1.32
N LEU A 19 -13.45 0.46 -1.63
CA LEU A 19 -14.37 0.57 -2.77
C LEU A 19 -15.38 1.72 -2.59
N ASN A 20 -15.92 1.90 -1.39
CA ASN A 20 -16.82 3.01 -1.07
C ASN A 20 -16.11 4.37 -1.14
N TYR A 21 -14.84 4.47 -0.73
CA TYR A 21 -14.04 5.69 -0.87
C TYR A 21 -13.88 6.11 -2.34
N TYR A 22 -13.65 5.16 -3.25
CA TYR A 22 -13.61 5.42 -4.70
C TYR A 22 -15.01 5.51 -5.35
N ASN A 23 -16.08 5.48 -4.56
CA ASN A 23 -17.47 5.50 -5.02
C ASN A 23 -17.79 4.36 -6.03
N ILE A 24 -17.14 3.21 -5.87
CA ILE A 24 -17.40 2.02 -6.68
C ILE A 24 -18.70 1.38 -6.18
N SER A 25 -19.71 1.32 -7.04
CA SER A 25 -21.03 0.75 -6.70
C SER A 25 -21.21 -0.69 -7.20
N TYR A 26 -20.46 -1.09 -8.22
CA TYR A 26 -20.59 -2.39 -8.87
C TYR A 26 -19.23 -2.93 -9.28
N ILE A 27 -19.06 -4.25 -9.15
CA ILE A 27 -18.00 -5.02 -9.80
C ILE A 27 -18.67 -5.89 -10.85
N VAL A 28 -18.18 -5.80 -12.09
CA VAL A 28 -18.75 -6.51 -13.24
C VAL A 28 -17.70 -7.42 -13.85
N LEU A 29 -18.00 -8.71 -13.93
CA LEU A 29 -17.18 -9.70 -14.61
C LEU A 29 -17.80 -10.00 -15.98
N HIS A 30 -17.01 -9.83 -17.03
CA HIS A 30 -17.42 -10.16 -18.40
C HIS A 30 -17.00 -11.59 -18.73
N THR A 31 -17.94 -12.52 -18.69
CA THR A 31 -17.64 -13.96 -18.81
C THR A 31 -17.19 -14.38 -20.21
N ASN A 32 -17.33 -13.51 -21.22
CA ASN A 32 -16.79 -13.75 -22.56
C ASN A 32 -15.27 -13.54 -22.66
N TYR A 33 -14.66 -12.87 -21.67
CA TYR A 33 -13.23 -12.54 -21.66
C TYR A 33 -12.47 -13.21 -20.52
N MET A 34 -13.13 -14.09 -19.76
CA MET A 34 -12.56 -14.77 -18.61
C MET A 34 -12.85 -16.27 -18.69
N ASP A 35 -11.86 -17.10 -18.39
CA ASP A 35 -12.06 -18.53 -18.22
C ASP A 35 -12.67 -18.86 -16.84
N ASP A 36 -13.17 -20.09 -16.67
CA ASP A 36 -13.82 -20.51 -15.42
C ASP A 36 -12.90 -20.40 -14.19
N ARG A 37 -11.58 -20.52 -14.36
CA ARG A 37 -10.62 -20.40 -13.26
C ARG A 37 -10.48 -18.94 -12.86
N GLU A 38 -10.40 -18.03 -13.82
CA GLU A 38 -10.34 -16.59 -13.58
C GLU A 38 -11.63 -16.10 -12.90
N ILE A 39 -12.79 -16.58 -13.35
CA ILE A 39 -14.09 -16.28 -12.74
C ILE A 39 -14.12 -16.78 -11.30
N ASN A 40 -13.80 -18.06 -11.06
CA ASN A 40 -13.85 -18.65 -9.71
C ASN A 40 -12.87 -17.98 -8.74
N LEU A 41 -11.66 -17.65 -9.22
CA LEU A 41 -10.67 -16.92 -8.42
C LEU A 41 -11.16 -15.53 -8.05
N THR A 42 -11.69 -14.79 -9.02
CA THR A 42 -12.23 -13.44 -8.79
C THR A 42 -13.44 -13.46 -7.87
N GLU A 43 -14.35 -14.41 -8.07
CA GLU A 43 -15.52 -14.60 -7.22
C GLU A 43 -15.12 -14.91 -5.77
N THR A 44 -14.11 -15.76 -5.55
CA THR A 44 -13.58 -16.03 -4.21
C THR A 44 -13.14 -14.74 -3.52
N PHE A 45 -12.37 -13.89 -4.19
CA PHE A 45 -11.91 -12.61 -3.62
C PHE A 45 -13.04 -11.64 -3.35
N ILE A 46 -13.99 -11.53 -4.28
CA ILE A 46 -15.17 -10.68 -4.11
C ILE A 46 -15.98 -11.13 -2.90
N GLN A 47 -16.20 -12.44 -2.73
CA GLN A 47 -17.01 -12.96 -1.65
C GLN A 47 -16.32 -12.86 -0.28
N GLU A 48 -15.02 -13.13 -0.21
CA GLU A 48 -14.23 -12.95 1.01
C GLU A 48 -14.26 -11.49 1.50
N THR A 49 -14.22 -10.53 0.56
CA THR A 49 -14.17 -9.09 0.86
C THR A 49 -15.55 -8.49 1.10
N LEU A 50 -16.50 -8.70 0.18
CA LEU A 50 -17.77 -7.95 0.13
C LEU A 50 -18.95 -8.68 0.76
N LYS A 51 -18.89 -10.02 0.86
CA LYS A 51 -20.01 -10.87 1.31
C LYS A 51 -21.34 -10.44 0.66
N THR A 52 -21.32 -10.34 -0.67
CA THR A 52 -22.39 -9.72 -1.46
C THR A 52 -23.03 -10.72 -2.41
N GLU A 53 -24.27 -10.43 -2.81
CA GLU A 53 -25.03 -11.30 -3.70
C GLU A 53 -24.44 -11.30 -5.12
N ARG A 54 -24.30 -12.49 -5.70
CA ARG A 54 -23.93 -12.69 -7.10
C ARG A 54 -25.18 -12.62 -7.98
N LYS A 55 -25.19 -11.74 -8.99
CA LYS A 55 -26.26 -11.67 -10.00
C LYS A 55 -25.72 -11.98 -11.39
N ALA A 56 -26.19 -13.07 -11.99
CA ALA A 56 -25.80 -13.47 -13.34
C ALA A 56 -26.81 -12.96 -14.38
N TYR A 57 -26.29 -12.41 -15.47
CA TYR A 57 -27.04 -11.97 -16.65
C TYR A 57 -26.55 -12.80 -17.84
N GLU A 58 -27.08 -14.02 -17.97
CA GLU A 58 -26.61 -15.01 -18.94
C GLU A 58 -26.68 -14.52 -20.39
N LYS A 59 -27.74 -13.75 -20.73
CA LYS A 59 -27.92 -13.19 -22.08
C LYS A 59 -26.86 -12.17 -22.46
N ASP A 60 -26.31 -11.47 -21.46
CA ASP A 60 -25.34 -10.39 -21.65
C ASP A 60 -23.90 -10.86 -21.35
N SER A 61 -23.73 -12.13 -20.95
CA SER A 61 -22.45 -12.70 -20.50
C SER A 61 -21.81 -11.90 -19.35
N LEU A 62 -22.62 -11.51 -18.36
CA LEU A 62 -22.17 -10.73 -17.19
C LEU A 62 -22.45 -11.44 -15.87
N ILE A 63 -21.54 -11.26 -14.93
CA ILE A 63 -21.79 -11.48 -13.50
C ILE A 63 -21.56 -10.14 -12.80
N VAL A 64 -22.56 -9.70 -12.03
CA VAL A 64 -22.54 -8.40 -11.35
C VAL A 64 -22.64 -8.59 -9.85
N TYR A 65 -21.78 -7.89 -9.13
CA TYR A 65 -21.77 -7.81 -7.67
C TYR A 65 -22.01 -6.36 -7.26
N HIS A 66 -22.95 -6.15 -6.35
CA HIS A 66 -23.23 -4.82 -5.80
C HIS A 66 -22.35 -4.56 -4.58
N VAL A 67 -21.68 -3.42 -4.55
CA VAL A 67 -20.91 -2.96 -3.40
C VAL A 67 -21.86 -2.23 -2.46
N LYS A 68 -22.01 -2.71 -1.23
CA LYS A 68 -22.87 -2.06 -0.24
C LYS A 68 -22.24 -0.73 0.18
N LYS A 69 -23.06 0.32 0.16
CA LYS A 69 -22.69 1.60 0.76
C LYS A 69 -22.72 1.47 2.28
N GLU A 70 -21.55 1.57 2.88
CA GLU A 70 -21.32 1.42 4.31
C GLU A 70 -20.38 2.55 4.78
N PRO A 71 -20.40 2.91 6.08
CA PRO A 71 -19.41 3.82 6.64
C PRO A 71 -17.99 3.37 6.32
N VAL A 72 -17.13 4.33 5.97
CA VAL A 72 -15.74 4.05 5.56
C VAL A 72 -14.88 3.92 6.81
N GLU A 73 -14.46 2.68 7.11
CA GLU A 73 -13.47 2.38 8.14
C GLU A 73 -12.07 2.90 7.75
N PRO A 74 -11.16 3.15 8.71
CA PRO A 74 -9.79 3.56 8.40
C PRO A 74 -9.02 2.52 7.57
N PHE A 75 -8.25 2.99 6.58
CA PHE A 75 -7.42 2.13 5.73
C PHE A 75 -6.19 2.87 5.18
N MET A 76 -5.23 2.12 4.64
CA MET A 76 -4.04 2.64 3.97
C MET A 76 -4.00 2.26 2.49
N ILE A 77 -3.45 3.12 1.64
CA ILE A 77 -3.20 2.84 0.21
C ILE A 77 -1.79 3.32 -0.16
N LEU A 78 -1.05 2.49 -0.89
CA LEU A 78 0.19 2.92 -1.54
C LEU A 78 -0.14 3.72 -2.80
N LYS A 79 0.40 4.93 -2.92
CA LYS A 79 0.26 5.76 -4.10
C LYS A 79 1.55 5.74 -4.92
N ASP A 80 2.06 6.91 -5.32
CA ASP A 80 3.22 7.02 -6.19
C ASP A 80 4.53 6.77 -5.42
N GLY A 81 5.57 6.37 -6.16
CA GLY A 81 6.96 6.33 -5.66
C GLY A 81 7.45 4.99 -5.12
N TRP A 82 6.65 3.94 -5.25
CA TRP A 82 7.02 2.58 -4.85
C TRP A 82 7.46 1.74 -6.04
N ASN A 83 8.60 1.07 -5.92
CA ASN A 83 9.01 0.01 -6.83
C ASN A 83 8.11 -1.23 -6.66
N GLN A 84 8.29 -2.20 -7.56
CA GLN A 84 7.62 -3.49 -7.49
C GLN A 84 7.89 -4.20 -6.15
N LEU A 85 6.89 -4.99 -5.73
CA LEU A 85 6.97 -5.82 -4.54
C LEU A 85 8.08 -6.85 -4.69
N GLU A 86 8.88 -7.01 -3.64
CA GLU A 86 9.91 -8.05 -3.54
C GLU A 86 9.93 -8.66 -2.14
N GLU A 87 10.75 -9.69 -1.96
CA GLU A 87 10.99 -10.32 -0.67
C GLU A 87 12.40 -9.98 -0.18
N MET A 88 12.50 -9.49 1.06
CA MET A 88 13.77 -9.29 1.74
C MET A 88 13.67 -9.89 3.14
N ASN A 89 14.51 -10.87 3.44
CA ASN A 89 14.52 -11.62 4.70
C ASN A 89 13.14 -12.23 5.04
N GLY A 90 12.47 -12.84 4.05
CA GLY A 90 11.15 -13.46 4.24
C GLY A 90 9.99 -12.47 4.42
N ASN A 91 10.23 -11.16 4.25
CA ASN A 91 9.23 -10.12 4.43
C ASN A 91 8.93 -9.41 3.09
N PRO A 92 7.63 -9.18 2.78
CA PRO A 92 7.23 -8.29 1.71
C PRO A 92 7.89 -6.92 1.89
N THR A 93 8.52 -6.43 0.82
CA THR A 93 9.34 -5.24 0.82
C THR A 93 9.09 -4.46 -0.45
N ARG A 94 9.04 -3.13 -0.33
CA ARG A 94 9.09 -2.24 -1.49
C ARG A 94 10.17 -1.20 -1.27
N TRP A 95 10.99 -1.03 -2.29
CA TRP A 95 11.88 0.12 -2.38
C TRP A 95 11.10 1.35 -2.80
N MET A 96 11.47 2.51 -2.27
CA MET A 96 11.14 3.80 -2.86
C MET A 96 12.36 4.38 -3.59
N SER A 97 12.09 5.20 -4.60
CA SER A 97 13.09 6.09 -5.21
C SER A 97 13.26 7.32 -4.32
N ASN A 98 13.18 8.56 -4.80
CA ASN A 98 13.41 9.73 -3.93
C ASN A 98 12.23 10.04 -3.02
N ASN A 99 11.03 9.72 -3.49
CA ASN A 99 9.77 10.10 -2.86
C ASN A 99 8.82 8.91 -2.89
N ALA A 100 8.02 8.74 -1.85
CA ALA A 100 6.90 7.81 -1.84
C ALA A 100 5.72 8.36 -1.04
N THR A 101 4.51 7.96 -1.42
CA THR A 101 3.29 8.43 -0.76
C THR A 101 2.45 7.27 -0.24
N ILE A 102 1.99 7.41 1.00
CA ILE A 102 0.97 6.55 1.61
C ILE A 102 -0.24 7.43 1.90
N ILE A 103 -1.40 7.02 1.39
CA ILE A 103 -2.68 7.61 1.78
C ILE A 103 -3.17 6.87 3.03
N ILE A 104 -3.56 7.62 4.05
CA ILE A 104 -4.27 7.12 5.22
C ILE A 104 -5.65 7.76 5.22
N HIS A 105 -6.69 6.97 5.01
CA HIS A 105 -8.05 7.43 5.24
C HIS A 105 -8.42 7.22 6.71
N SER A 106 -8.94 8.25 7.37
CA SER A 106 -9.43 8.17 8.73
C SER A 106 -10.92 8.49 8.80
N ASP A 107 -11.65 7.74 9.62
CA ASP A 107 -13.07 7.95 9.91
C ASP A 107 -13.33 9.18 10.81
N SER A 108 -12.29 9.68 11.48
CA SER A 108 -12.36 10.77 12.47
C SER A 108 -10.99 11.41 12.70
N THR A 109 -10.96 12.59 13.32
CA THR A 109 -9.71 13.20 13.75
C THR A 109 -9.16 12.47 14.98
N ARG A 110 -7.95 11.91 14.91
CA ARG A 110 -7.33 11.13 15.99
C ARG A 110 -5.80 11.09 15.88
N ASN A 111 -5.12 10.78 16.98
CA ASN A 111 -3.68 10.52 16.94
C ASN A 111 -3.41 9.04 16.64
N ALA A 112 -2.31 8.79 15.95
CA ALA A 112 -1.83 7.46 15.64
C ALA A 112 -0.29 7.47 15.56
N ALA A 113 0.33 6.31 15.43
CA ALA A 113 1.69 6.22 14.92
C ALA A 113 1.75 5.31 13.71
N LEU A 114 2.64 5.70 12.80
CA LEU A 114 3.06 4.88 11.69
C LEU A 114 4.24 4.03 12.15
N LYS A 115 4.05 2.72 12.21
CA LYS A 115 5.09 1.74 12.51
C LYS A 115 5.50 1.03 11.23
N PHE A 116 6.80 0.88 10.99
CA PHE A 116 7.34 0.15 9.85
C PHE A 116 8.81 -0.20 10.07
N ASP A 117 9.30 -1.22 9.38
CA ASP A 117 10.72 -1.54 9.35
C ASP A 117 11.35 -0.93 8.09
N VAL A 118 12.59 -0.47 8.20
CA VAL A 118 13.23 0.31 7.15
C VAL A 118 14.74 0.12 7.13
N CYS A 119 15.34 0.11 5.93
CA CYS A 119 16.77 0.26 5.71
C CYS A 119 17.06 1.09 4.45
N SER A 120 18.29 1.57 4.34
CA SER A 120 18.78 2.33 3.19
C SER A 120 19.53 1.44 2.21
N PHE A 121 19.39 1.75 0.93
CA PHE A 121 20.20 1.14 -0.11
C PHE A 121 21.63 1.69 -0.05
N TYR A 122 22.61 0.78 -0.04
CA TYR A 122 24.04 1.01 -0.25
C TYR A 122 24.78 1.87 0.79
N ARG A 123 24.20 2.98 1.26
CA ARG A 123 24.77 3.90 2.25
C ARG A 123 23.68 4.52 3.12
N PRO A 124 24.01 5.02 4.32
CA PRO A 124 23.05 5.75 5.14
C PRO A 124 22.45 6.96 4.42
N ARG A 125 21.15 7.20 4.65
CA ARG A 125 20.35 8.26 3.99
C ARG A 125 19.41 8.93 4.98
N THR A 126 19.09 10.20 4.75
CA THR A 126 18.08 10.91 5.53
C THR A 126 16.69 10.56 5.04
N LEU A 127 15.83 10.08 5.92
CA LEU A 127 14.40 9.94 5.65
C LEU A 127 13.64 11.06 6.37
N GLU A 128 12.92 11.86 5.59
CA GLU A 128 11.96 12.85 6.06
C GLU A 128 10.55 12.33 5.84
N ILE A 129 9.70 12.48 6.86
CA ILE A 129 8.32 12.01 6.83
C ILE A 129 7.42 13.20 7.13
N TYR A 130 6.52 13.50 6.21
CA TYR A 130 5.58 14.59 6.29
C TYR A 130 4.17 14.04 6.41
N ASN A 131 3.30 14.75 7.15
CA ASN A 131 1.86 14.61 7.01
C ASN A 131 1.33 15.91 6.39
N GLY A 132 0.84 15.82 5.15
CA GLY A 132 0.59 16.99 4.31
C GLY A 132 1.87 17.80 4.10
N LYS A 133 1.88 19.05 4.56
CA LYS A 133 3.05 19.96 4.46
C LYS A 133 3.90 19.98 5.74
N THR A 134 3.49 19.25 6.78
CA THR A 134 4.11 19.33 8.11
C THR A 134 5.13 18.21 8.27
N LEU A 135 6.39 18.56 8.49
CA LEU A 135 7.44 17.59 8.85
C LEU A 135 7.10 16.95 10.21
N LYS A 136 6.99 15.63 10.22
CA LYS A 136 6.72 14.83 11.43
C LYS A 136 7.97 14.16 11.97
N ASN A 137 8.87 13.74 11.09
CA ASN A 137 10.13 13.12 11.49
C ASN A 137 11.23 13.35 10.46
N ARG A 138 12.46 13.43 10.95
CA ARG A 138 13.68 13.47 10.14
C ARG A 138 14.76 12.64 10.83
N GLN A 139 15.28 11.63 10.15
CA GLN A 139 16.24 10.71 10.74
C GLN A 139 17.19 10.10 9.72
N ILE A 140 18.34 9.62 10.18
CA ILE A 140 19.28 8.86 9.36
C ILE A 140 18.87 7.40 9.41
N ILE A 141 18.60 6.82 8.24
CA ILE A 141 18.37 5.39 8.05
C ILE A 141 19.68 4.76 7.62
N THR A 142 20.10 3.71 8.32
CA THR A 142 21.31 2.94 7.99
C THR A 142 21.01 1.80 7.02
N THR A 143 22.03 1.09 6.55
CA THR A 143 21.85 -0.08 5.66
C THR A 143 21.30 -1.30 6.40
N ASN A 144 21.33 -1.29 7.74
CA ASN A 144 20.69 -2.31 8.57
C ASN A 144 19.20 -1.98 8.76
N ILE A 145 18.37 -3.02 8.75
CA ILE A 145 16.93 -2.91 9.02
C ILE A 145 16.71 -2.46 10.46
N THR A 146 15.88 -1.44 10.64
CA THR A 146 15.49 -0.91 11.95
C THR A 146 13.99 -0.66 11.99
N SER A 147 13.37 -0.93 13.15
CA SER A 147 11.96 -0.62 13.38
C SER A 147 11.77 0.85 13.74
N ASN A 148 10.80 1.47 13.10
CA ASN A 148 10.45 2.87 13.27
C ASN A 148 9.04 3.04 13.78
N TYR A 149 8.84 4.11 14.54
CA TYR A 149 7.57 4.45 15.16
C TYR A 149 7.40 5.96 15.16
N ILE A 150 6.52 6.46 14.30
CA ILE A 150 6.41 7.89 13.99
C ILE A 150 5.02 8.39 14.38
N PRO A 151 4.90 9.20 15.45
CA PRO A 151 3.64 9.81 15.82
C PRO A 151 3.10 10.72 14.71
N ILE A 152 1.83 10.55 14.37
CA ILE A 152 1.10 11.35 13.38
C ILE A 152 -0.28 11.72 13.93
N SER A 153 -0.75 12.92 13.58
CA SER A 153 -2.13 13.34 13.84
C SER A 153 -2.90 13.18 12.55
N LEU A 154 -4.01 12.45 12.58
CA LEU A 154 -4.89 12.23 11.44
C LEU A 154 -6.09 13.15 11.55
N GLU A 155 -6.45 13.79 10.44
CA GLU A 155 -7.75 14.43 10.28
C GLU A 155 -8.76 13.42 9.73
N LYS A 156 -10.05 13.68 9.97
CA LYS A 156 -11.11 12.94 9.29
C LYS A 156 -10.95 13.07 7.77
N GLY A 157 -11.04 11.95 7.07
CA GLY A 157 -10.86 11.84 5.63
C GLY A 157 -9.43 11.48 5.25
N GLU A 158 -8.96 12.04 4.13
CA GLU A 158 -7.68 11.70 3.53
C GLU A 158 -6.51 12.42 4.21
N ASN A 159 -5.50 11.64 4.62
CA ASN A 159 -4.22 12.13 5.12
C ASN A 159 -3.10 11.63 4.19
N LEU A 160 -2.27 12.56 3.70
CA LEU A 160 -1.17 12.25 2.81
C LEU A 160 0.13 12.16 3.59
N ILE A 161 0.63 10.93 3.77
CA ILE A 161 1.94 10.70 4.34
C ILE A 161 2.97 10.67 3.22
N PHE A 162 3.84 11.66 3.20
CA PHE A 162 4.87 11.81 2.19
C PHE A 162 6.24 11.48 2.78
N LEU A 163 6.91 10.51 2.16
CA LEU A 163 8.25 10.06 2.51
C LEU A 163 9.22 10.66 1.49
N HIS A 164 10.27 11.31 1.97
CA HIS A 164 11.25 12.01 1.14
C HIS A 164 12.67 11.69 1.58
N VAL A 165 13.53 11.43 0.59
CA VAL A 165 14.97 11.25 0.76
C VAL A 165 15.68 12.39 0.03
N PRO A 166 16.18 13.42 0.75
CA PRO A 166 16.83 14.58 0.14
C PRO A 166 18.05 14.23 -0.72
N GLU A 167 18.76 13.15 -0.37
CA GLU A 167 19.94 12.67 -1.09
C GLU A 167 19.60 11.91 -2.38
N GLY A 168 18.32 11.72 -2.70
CA GLY A 168 17.86 11.01 -3.90
C GLY A 168 17.97 9.50 -3.79
N SER A 169 18.27 8.85 -4.92
CA SER A 169 18.34 7.39 -5.07
C SER A 169 19.62 7.01 -5.83
N GLU A 170 20.01 5.74 -5.78
CA GLU A 170 21.03 5.18 -6.69
C GLU A 170 20.43 4.00 -7.46
N ARG A 171 21.00 3.72 -8.64
CA ARG A 171 20.72 2.50 -9.38
C ARG A 171 21.83 1.49 -9.11
N PRO A 172 21.52 0.24 -8.71
CA PRO A 172 22.54 -0.78 -8.49
C PRO A 172 23.48 -0.98 -9.69
N CYS A 173 22.98 -0.85 -10.93
CA CYS A 173 23.78 -1.00 -12.14
C CYS A 173 24.84 0.10 -12.35
N ASP A 174 24.69 1.25 -11.68
CA ASP A 174 25.66 2.35 -11.77
C ASP A 174 26.77 2.24 -10.72
N LEU A 175 26.69 1.27 -9.80
CA LEU A 175 27.66 1.02 -8.74
C LEU A 175 28.61 -0.13 -9.17
N PRO A 176 29.86 0.17 -9.58
CA PRO A 176 30.76 -0.83 -10.19
C PRO A 176 31.03 -2.06 -9.32
N GLU A 177 31.01 -1.91 -8.00
CA GLU A 177 31.27 -2.95 -7.02
C GLU A 177 30.10 -3.92 -6.83
N LEU A 178 28.88 -3.58 -7.24
CA LEU A 178 27.70 -4.44 -7.05
C LEU A 178 27.48 -5.43 -8.20
N ILE A 179 28.09 -5.20 -9.37
CA ILE A 179 27.93 -6.03 -10.58
C ILE A 179 26.46 -6.42 -10.79
N SER A 180 25.59 -5.42 -10.93
CA SER A 180 24.13 -5.61 -11.02
C SER A 180 23.58 -5.09 -12.35
N ILE A 181 22.55 -5.76 -12.87
CA ILE A 181 21.77 -5.27 -14.01
C ILE A 181 20.51 -4.49 -13.57
N ASP A 182 20.28 -4.40 -12.25
CA ASP A 182 19.13 -3.71 -11.71
C ASP A 182 19.28 -2.19 -11.93
N SER A 183 18.37 -1.66 -12.74
CA SER A 183 18.34 -0.26 -13.16
C SER A 183 17.27 0.55 -12.42
N ARG A 184 16.60 -0.04 -11.43
CA ARG A 184 15.64 0.66 -10.58
C ARG A 184 16.35 1.70 -9.71
N GLU A 185 15.69 2.81 -9.48
CA GLU A 185 16.11 3.82 -8.52
C GLU A 185 15.74 3.39 -7.10
N LEU A 186 16.75 3.07 -6.28
CA LEU A 186 16.60 2.58 -4.91
C LEU A 186 17.16 3.61 -3.91
N SER A 187 16.37 3.95 -2.90
CA SER A 187 16.85 4.76 -1.77
C SER A 187 16.63 4.05 -0.43
N ILE A 188 15.38 3.71 -0.12
CA ILE A 188 14.94 3.19 1.16
C ILE A 188 13.99 2.02 0.89
N ALA A 189 14.23 0.90 1.56
CA ALA A 189 13.32 -0.24 1.58
C ALA A 189 12.43 -0.16 2.81
N ILE A 190 11.13 -0.41 2.63
CA ILE A 190 10.14 -0.39 3.71
C ILE A 190 9.41 -1.73 3.78
N GLN A 191 9.16 -2.18 5.00
CA GLN A 191 8.40 -3.39 5.32
C GLN A 191 7.36 -3.10 6.40
N GLY A 192 6.27 -3.86 6.38
CA GLY A 192 5.38 -4.01 7.53
C GLY A 192 4.74 -2.72 8.04
N VAL A 193 4.33 -1.83 7.15
CA VAL A 193 3.66 -0.57 7.49
C VAL A 193 2.35 -0.85 8.21
N GLN A 194 2.24 -0.35 9.44
CA GLN A 194 1.09 -0.50 10.31
C GLN A 194 0.69 0.85 10.91
N LEU A 195 -0.61 1.05 11.04
CA LEU A 195 -1.18 2.17 11.78
C LEU A 195 -1.59 1.71 13.19
N ILE A 196 -1.14 2.43 14.21
CA ILE A 196 -1.45 2.15 15.62
C ILE A 196 -2.18 3.36 16.19
N PHE A 197 -3.43 3.20 16.61
CA PHE A 197 -4.24 4.28 17.20
C PHE A 197 -4.03 4.39 18.72
N TYR A 198 -4.17 5.60 19.27
CA TYR A 198 -4.14 5.90 20.72
C TYR A 198 -5.40 6.61 21.17
#